data_AF-Q75D53-F1
#
_entry.id   AF-Q75D53-F1
#
_cell.length_a   1.000
_cell.length_b   1.000
_cell.length_c   1.000
_cell.angle_alpha   90.00
_cell.angle_beta   90.00
_cell.angle_gamma   90.00
#
_symmetry.space_group_name_H-M   'P 1'
#
loop_
_entity.id
_entity.type
_entity.pdbx_description
1 polymer ?
#
loop_
_entity_poly.entity_id
_entity_poly.type
_entity_poly.pdbx_seq_one_letter_code
_entity_poly.pdbx_strand_id
1 'polypeptide(L)'
;MRFNSSIIVRRLTKVTTSNSAHEAPQFLSCRLPGKAFISVRGPDAVKFLNGLITAKLAPEVVKKSLTTVNPDVREVERHPSISGFDLRRGNWGIYKEGTRARGPYISRFGTYSAFLNSKGKVLTDTVVYPAPLGLPDGAAAKYPEYLLQCDAIFVEPLEHLLQRHKLLQRVKIARRDDLSVWHVAIDMDAYPEWEQSFSWRSEFWKPMVSLHNQDDALRFARWFIAQFFAGAEGRLVGAYYDTRNVDPTKKSNIFYMVTTGDVDDIATLFSPQMVSSKTTAVSVPYTEVRRARLRRGVLEGVSELRSEAVLPLEVNFDLYEDAVSFDKGCYVGQELTARTHATGVLRKRCAPVIVSNSASLDTLATSSRLDLYTDYVIPAASTSPSPTNSPFASQNPRPRKKQPIGKLLCVDGTDGVALVKLIYIERSRSCGSIECYVTHPETGERVPIYIDLQNRPIHLPE
;
A
#
# COMPACT_ATOMS: atom_id res chain seq x y z
N MET A 1 15.26 -21.91 13.85
CA MET A 1 16.45 -21.03 13.82
C MET A 1 16.64 -20.43 15.21
N ARG A 2 17.81 -20.57 15.83
CA ARG A 2 18.18 -19.58 16.86
C ARG A 2 18.16 -18.26 16.12
N PHE A 3 17.23 -17.35 16.45
CA PHE A 3 17.49 -15.93 16.27
C PHE A 3 18.68 -15.64 17.19
N ASN A 4 19.87 -16.08 16.79
CA ASN A 4 21.11 -15.49 17.24
C ASN A 4 20.93 -14.05 16.82
N SER A 5 20.53 -13.24 17.80
CA SER A 5 20.77 -11.82 17.86
C SER A 5 20.96 -11.26 16.46
N SER A 6 19.84 -10.81 15.85
CA SER A 6 19.92 -9.91 14.70
C SER A 6 21.06 -8.92 14.96
N ILE A 7 21.78 -8.59 13.89
CA ILE A 7 22.97 -7.70 13.89
C ILE A 7 22.81 -6.52 14.88
N ILE A 8 21.58 -6.02 14.99
CA ILE A 8 20.95 -5.29 16.11
C ILE A 8 21.58 -5.45 17.51
N VAL A 9 21.81 -6.65 18.04
CA VAL A 9 22.31 -6.85 19.43
C VAL A 9 23.84 -6.85 19.49
N ARG A 10 24.56 -7.08 18.38
CA ARG A 10 26.03 -7.24 18.39
C ARG A 10 26.83 -5.94 18.27
N ARG A 11 26.20 -4.79 17.98
CA ARG A 11 26.91 -3.51 17.77
C ARG A 11 26.91 -2.54 18.96
N LEU A 12 26.21 -2.84 20.05
CA LEU A 12 26.14 -1.97 21.23
C LEU A 12 27.31 -2.24 22.20
N THR A 13 28.55 -2.02 21.78
CA THR A 13 29.68 -1.82 22.70
C THR A 13 30.67 -0.83 22.07
N LYS A 14 30.80 0.35 22.71
CA LYS A 14 31.60 1.53 22.33
C LYS A 14 30.92 2.54 21.40
N VAL A 15 30.03 3.38 21.95
CA VAL A 15 29.90 4.77 21.48
C VAL A 15 29.80 5.68 22.71
N THR A 16 30.74 6.61 22.78
CA THR A 16 30.86 7.64 23.80
C THR A 16 30.01 8.83 23.39
N THR A 17 29.23 9.38 24.32
CA THR A 17 28.34 10.54 24.13
C THR A 17 29.07 11.77 23.57
N SER A 18 28.63 12.30 22.43
CA SER A 18 28.93 13.67 21.99
C SER A 18 27.64 14.48 21.87
N ASN A 19 27.58 15.57 22.63
CA ASN A 19 26.52 16.58 22.61
C ASN A 19 26.54 17.44 21.32
N SER A 20 25.36 17.96 20.97
CA SER A 20 25.10 19.20 20.21
C SER A 20 25.05 19.16 18.67
N ALA A 21 23.83 19.04 18.14
CA ALA A 21 23.22 19.84 17.08
C ALA A 21 21.80 19.29 16.87
N HIS A 22 20.75 20.13 16.86
CA HIS A 22 19.32 19.77 16.78
C HIS A 22 19.06 18.30 16.38
N GLU A 23 18.80 17.45 17.38
CA GLU A 23 18.62 16.02 17.15
C GLU A 23 17.39 15.82 16.24
N ALA A 24 17.62 15.29 15.04
CA ALA A 24 16.55 14.98 14.10
C ALA A 24 15.56 14.02 14.77
N PRO A 25 14.24 14.18 14.56
CA PRO A 25 13.25 13.34 15.23
C PRO A 25 13.42 11.87 14.83
N GLN A 26 13.64 11.00 15.82
CA GLN A 26 13.77 9.56 15.60
C GLN A 26 12.42 8.85 15.51
N PHE A 27 11.35 9.47 16.01
CA PHE A 27 9.99 8.92 15.96
C PHE A 27 8.99 9.98 15.53
N LEU A 28 8.37 9.81 14.37
CA LEU A 28 7.27 10.66 13.91
C LEU A 28 5.96 9.90 14.05
N SER A 29 4.92 10.54 14.58
CA SER A 29 3.59 9.95 14.68
C SER A 29 2.48 10.88 14.19
N CYS A 30 1.47 10.31 13.58
CA CYS A 30 0.23 11.01 13.22
C CYS A 30 -0.94 10.04 13.30
N ARG A 31 -1.97 10.38 14.08
CA ARG A 31 -3.25 9.64 14.02
C ARG A 31 -3.87 9.87 12.65
N LEU A 32 -4.23 8.81 11.93
CA LEU A 32 -4.87 8.94 10.63
C LEU A 32 -6.38 9.18 10.84
N PRO A 33 -6.92 10.35 10.45
CA PRO A 33 -8.32 10.67 10.65
C PRO A 33 -9.22 9.91 9.68
N GLY A 34 -10.49 9.75 10.04
CA GLY A 34 -11.51 9.21 9.14
C GLY A 34 -11.30 7.76 8.70
N LYS A 35 -10.59 6.96 9.51
CA LYS A 35 -10.42 5.52 9.29
C LYS A 35 -11.36 4.71 10.19
N ALA A 36 -11.83 3.57 9.70
CA ALA A 36 -12.68 2.63 10.42
C ALA A 36 -12.21 1.19 10.21
N PHE A 37 -12.64 0.30 11.11
CA PHE A 37 -12.23 -1.10 11.12
C PHE A 37 -13.41 -2.07 11.09
N ILE A 38 -13.27 -3.12 10.30
CA ILE A 38 -14.15 -4.29 10.34
C ILE A 38 -13.30 -5.52 10.64
N SER A 39 -13.65 -6.24 11.71
CA SER A 39 -13.07 -7.53 12.04
C SER A 39 -13.75 -8.66 11.26
N VAL A 40 -12.95 -9.59 10.73
CA VAL A 40 -13.39 -10.83 10.10
C VAL A 40 -12.68 -11.99 10.77
N ARG A 41 -13.45 -12.80 11.51
CA ARG A 41 -12.92 -13.89 12.36
C ARG A 41 -13.64 -15.20 12.08
N GLY A 42 -12.91 -16.29 11.98
CA GLY A 42 -13.50 -17.62 11.88
C GLY A 42 -12.67 -18.58 11.04
N PRO A 43 -12.97 -19.88 11.05
CA PRO A 43 -12.20 -20.89 10.31
C PRO A 43 -12.16 -20.63 8.80
N ASP A 44 -13.17 -19.98 8.23
CA ASP A 44 -13.21 -19.67 6.80
C ASP A 44 -12.68 -18.26 6.47
N ALA A 45 -12.18 -17.49 7.45
CA ALA A 45 -11.83 -16.08 7.26
C ALA A 45 -10.79 -15.84 6.15
N VAL A 46 -9.74 -16.67 6.11
CA VAL A 46 -8.69 -16.60 5.07
C VAL A 46 -9.29 -16.81 3.68
N LYS A 47 -10.03 -17.91 3.50
CA LYS A 47 -10.65 -18.28 2.21
C LYS A 47 -11.67 -17.22 1.78
N PHE A 48 -12.47 -16.75 2.72
CA PHE A 48 -13.49 -15.73 2.51
C PHE A 48 -12.86 -14.42 1.99
N LEU A 49 -11.87 -13.88 2.71
CA LEU A 49 -11.18 -12.65 2.30
C LEU A 49 -10.39 -12.85 1.00
N ASN A 50 -9.73 -14.00 0.83
CA ASN A 50 -8.98 -14.30 -0.38
C ASN A 50 -9.86 -14.29 -1.64
N GLY A 51 -11.17 -14.54 -1.54
CA GLY A 51 -12.11 -14.42 -2.65
C GLY A 51 -12.67 -13.02 -2.91
N LEU A 52 -12.38 -12.04 -2.06
CA LEU A 52 -12.97 -10.69 -2.13
C LEU A 52 -11.95 -9.58 -2.39
N ILE A 53 -10.68 -9.82 -2.12
CA ILE A 53 -9.63 -8.80 -2.21
C ILE A 53 -8.57 -9.16 -3.26
N THR A 54 -7.83 -8.15 -3.73
CA THR A 54 -6.79 -8.29 -4.76
C THR A 54 -5.54 -9.03 -4.27
N ALA A 55 -5.13 -8.83 -3.02
CA ALA A 55 -3.96 -9.50 -2.41
C ALA A 55 -4.23 -10.99 -2.14
N LYS A 56 -3.22 -11.85 -2.31
CA LYS A 56 -3.30 -13.27 -1.94
C LYS A 56 -3.05 -13.45 -0.45
N LEU A 57 -3.94 -14.15 0.24
CA LEU A 57 -3.83 -14.41 1.68
C LEU A 57 -3.62 -15.88 2.02
N ALA A 58 -3.73 -16.79 1.05
CA ALA A 58 -3.60 -18.22 1.26
C ALA A 58 -2.41 -18.79 0.45
N PRO A 59 -1.58 -19.67 1.04
CA PRO A 59 -0.49 -20.35 0.33
C PRO A 59 -0.99 -21.34 -0.71
N GLU A 60 -2.25 -21.79 -0.57
CA GLU A 60 -2.87 -22.80 -1.40
C GLU A 60 -3.50 -22.17 -2.65
N VAL A 61 -3.08 -22.62 -3.83
CA VAL A 61 -3.79 -22.32 -5.07
C VAL A 61 -4.72 -23.49 -5.38
N VAL A 62 -6.03 -23.27 -5.28
CA VAL A 62 -7.01 -24.21 -5.83
C VAL A 62 -7.15 -23.88 -7.32
N LYS A 63 -6.35 -24.52 -8.18
CA LYS A 63 -6.55 -24.48 -9.62
C LYS A 63 -7.87 -25.21 -9.94
N LYS A 64 -8.94 -24.46 -10.22
CA LYS A 64 -10.08 -25.04 -10.93
C LYS A 64 -9.67 -25.19 -12.38
N SER A 65 -9.20 -26.38 -12.76
CA SER A 65 -9.07 -26.72 -14.18
C SER A 65 -10.45 -26.56 -14.82
N LEU A 66 -10.58 -25.63 -15.77
CA LEU A 66 -11.82 -25.40 -16.51
C LEU A 66 -12.24 -26.64 -17.34
N THR A 67 -11.35 -27.63 -17.50
CA THR A 67 -11.52 -28.79 -18.39
C THR A 67 -11.49 -30.16 -17.69
N THR A 68 -11.33 -30.23 -16.36
CA THR A 68 -11.24 -31.54 -15.67
C THR A 68 -12.50 -31.84 -14.87
N VAL A 69 -13.24 -32.87 -15.30
CA VAL A 69 -14.53 -33.32 -14.75
C VAL A 69 -14.38 -34.10 -13.43
N ASN A 70 -13.19 -34.14 -12.83
CA ASN A 70 -12.97 -34.89 -11.59
C ASN A 70 -13.01 -33.95 -10.37
N PRO A 71 -14.15 -33.86 -9.64
CA PRO A 71 -14.29 -32.96 -8.50
C PRO A 71 -13.37 -33.31 -7.31
N ASP A 72 -12.82 -34.52 -7.30
CA ASP A 72 -12.04 -35.07 -6.19
C ASP A 72 -10.52 -34.84 -6.30
N VAL A 73 -10.02 -34.44 -7.46
CA VAL A 73 -8.59 -34.13 -7.65
C VAL A 73 -8.41 -32.60 -7.64
N ARG A 74 -8.35 -32.03 -6.44
CA ARG A 74 -7.85 -30.67 -6.23
C ARG A 74 -6.39 -30.77 -5.85
N GLU A 75 -5.50 -30.62 -6.82
CA GLU A 75 -4.09 -30.42 -6.51
C GLU A 75 -3.94 -29.07 -5.80
N VAL A 76 -3.71 -29.15 -4.49
CA VAL A 76 -3.36 -28.00 -3.68
C VAL A 76 -1.85 -27.87 -3.73
N GLU A 77 -1.36 -27.11 -4.69
CA GLU A 77 0.05 -26.72 -4.73
C GLU A 77 0.29 -25.72 -3.58
N ARG A 78 1.02 -26.16 -2.55
CA ARG A 78 1.64 -25.28 -1.56
C ARG A 78 3.09 -25.06 -1.96
N HIS A 79 3.58 -23.83 -1.84
CA HIS A 79 4.99 -23.58 -2.06
C HIS A 79 5.83 -24.37 -1.04
N PRO A 80 6.84 -25.14 -1.48
CA PRO A 80 7.57 -26.10 -0.64
C PRO A 80 8.29 -25.46 0.56
N SER A 81 8.59 -24.16 0.50
CA SER A 81 9.20 -23.43 1.61
C SER A 81 8.25 -23.20 2.78
N ILE A 82 6.94 -23.07 2.52
CA ILE A 82 5.96 -22.75 3.56
C ILE A 82 5.61 -24.02 4.33
N SER A 83 5.89 -24.02 5.64
CA SER A 83 5.56 -25.15 6.51
C SER A 83 4.06 -25.44 6.48
N GLY A 84 3.68 -26.72 6.52
CA GLY A 84 2.27 -27.07 6.60
C GLY A 84 1.65 -26.70 7.94
N PHE A 85 0.58 -25.91 7.92
CA PHE A 85 -0.30 -25.67 9.07
C PHE A 85 -1.76 -25.59 8.63
N ASP A 86 -2.69 -25.75 9.58
CA ASP A 86 -4.13 -25.65 9.30
C ASP A 86 -4.53 -24.17 9.24
N LEU A 87 -4.80 -23.67 8.03
CA LEU A 87 -5.19 -22.27 7.78
C LEU A 87 -6.44 -21.84 8.55
N ARG A 88 -7.25 -22.79 9.03
CA ARG A 88 -8.51 -22.58 9.75
C ARG A 88 -8.31 -22.44 11.26
N ARG A 89 -7.12 -22.69 11.78
CA ARG A 89 -6.80 -22.69 13.21
C ARG A 89 -5.67 -21.71 13.50
N GLY A 90 -5.66 -21.18 14.72
CA GLY A 90 -4.64 -20.20 15.09
C GLY A 90 -4.88 -18.85 14.43
N ASN A 91 -4.06 -17.88 14.80
CA ASN A 91 -3.83 -16.71 13.97
C ASN A 91 -2.36 -16.73 13.55
N TRP A 92 -2.10 -17.35 12.41
CA TRP A 92 -0.76 -17.65 11.90
C TRP A 92 -0.13 -16.48 11.15
N GLY A 93 -0.93 -15.52 10.65
CA GLY A 93 -0.47 -14.34 9.94
C GLY A 93 -1.16 -14.16 8.61
N ILE A 94 -0.42 -13.61 7.66
CA ILE A 94 -0.79 -13.47 6.26
C ILE A 94 0.30 -14.14 5.43
N TYR A 95 -0.12 -14.92 4.43
CA TYR A 95 0.76 -15.39 3.38
C TYR A 95 1.05 -14.25 2.42
N LYS A 96 2.32 -14.06 2.09
CA LYS A 96 2.77 -13.09 1.10
C LYS A 96 3.58 -13.82 0.03
N GLU A 97 3.37 -13.45 -1.22
CA GLU A 97 4.04 -14.09 -2.36
C GLU A 97 5.49 -13.68 -2.44
N GLY A 98 5.80 -12.46 -1.98
CA GLY A 98 7.15 -11.98 -1.89
C GLY A 98 7.82 -11.90 -3.24
N THR A 99 7.12 -11.37 -4.26
CA THR A 99 7.68 -11.14 -5.60
C THR A 99 9.02 -10.41 -5.52
N ARG A 100 9.15 -9.45 -4.60
CA ARG A 100 10.39 -8.70 -4.31
C ARG A 100 11.34 -9.42 -3.34
N ALA A 101 10.82 -10.32 -2.53
CA ALA A 101 11.59 -11.16 -1.61
C ALA A 101 12.18 -12.41 -2.28
N ARG A 102 11.83 -12.67 -3.55
CA ARG A 102 12.20 -13.88 -4.32
C ARG A 102 11.69 -15.17 -3.70
N GLY A 103 10.50 -15.12 -3.10
CA GLY A 103 9.84 -16.29 -2.55
C GLY A 103 8.79 -15.92 -1.51
N PRO A 104 7.84 -16.84 -1.25
CA PRO A 104 6.77 -16.57 -0.33
C PRO A 104 7.20 -16.67 1.11
N TYR A 105 6.50 -15.93 1.97
CA TYR A 105 6.76 -15.87 3.40
C TYR A 105 5.47 -15.66 4.20
N ILE A 106 5.54 -15.89 5.50
CA ILE A 106 4.47 -15.66 6.47
C ILE A 106 4.79 -14.41 7.26
N SER A 107 3.84 -13.48 7.32
CA SER A 107 4.00 -12.19 7.98
C SER A 107 2.91 -11.94 9.02
N ARG A 108 3.29 -11.37 10.16
CA ARG A 108 2.35 -10.74 11.12
C ARG A 108 2.10 -9.26 10.82
N PHE A 109 2.89 -8.68 9.92
CA PHE A 109 2.63 -7.35 9.38
C PHE A 109 1.62 -7.47 8.23
N GLY A 110 0.66 -6.55 8.20
CA GLY A 110 -0.46 -6.53 7.28
C GLY A 110 -0.08 -6.48 5.80
N THR A 111 -1.09 -6.49 4.94
CA THR A 111 -0.92 -6.30 3.50
C THR A 111 -1.90 -5.26 2.98
N TYR A 112 -1.46 -4.46 2.02
CA TYR A 112 -2.33 -3.52 1.30
C TYR A 112 -3.10 -4.28 0.23
N SER A 113 -4.34 -3.88 -0.05
CA SER A 113 -5.23 -4.57 -0.99
C SER A 113 -6.39 -3.66 -1.39
N ALA A 114 -7.28 -4.14 -2.25
CA ALA A 114 -8.53 -3.46 -2.59
C ALA A 114 -9.69 -4.42 -2.73
N PHE A 115 -10.89 -3.89 -2.50
CA PHE A 115 -12.14 -4.48 -2.94
C PHE A 115 -12.51 -3.91 -4.30
N LEU A 116 -12.87 -4.79 -5.25
CA LEU A 116 -13.30 -4.39 -6.59
C LEU A 116 -14.79 -4.63 -6.78
N ASN A 117 -15.40 -3.89 -7.69
CA ASN A 117 -16.71 -4.26 -8.21
C ASN A 117 -16.60 -5.37 -9.27
N SER A 118 -17.74 -5.90 -9.73
CA SER A 118 -17.77 -6.96 -10.75
C SER A 118 -17.16 -6.56 -12.10
N LYS A 119 -17.00 -5.25 -12.36
CA LYS A 119 -16.37 -4.71 -13.57
C LYS A 119 -14.85 -4.51 -13.42
N GLY A 120 -14.27 -4.83 -12.25
CA GLY A 120 -12.83 -4.72 -11.97
C GLY A 120 -12.34 -3.32 -11.57
N LYS A 121 -13.26 -2.42 -11.18
CA LYS A 121 -12.91 -1.09 -10.68
C LYS A 121 -12.77 -1.08 -9.16
N VAL A 122 -11.88 -0.25 -8.63
CA VAL A 122 -11.66 -0.11 -7.18
C VAL A 122 -12.89 0.49 -6.50
N LEU A 123 -13.45 -0.20 -5.51
CA LEU A 123 -14.48 0.33 -4.62
C LEU A 123 -13.83 1.12 -3.47
N THR A 124 -12.89 0.46 -2.78
CA THR A 124 -12.04 1.04 -1.74
C THR A 124 -10.75 0.25 -1.70
N ASP A 125 -9.66 0.94 -1.35
CA ASP A 125 -8.46 0.30 -0.84
C ASP A 125 -8.68 -0.18 0.61
N THR A 126 -7.81 -1.07 1.07
CA THR A 126 -7.81 -1.58 2.44
C THR A 126 -6.42 -2.03 2.86
N VAL A 127 -6.12 -1.91 4.14
CA VAL A 127 -5.00 -2.64 4.77
C VAL A 127 -5.59 -3.77 5.61
N VAL A 128 -5.12 -4.99 5.36
CA VAL A 128 -5.54 -6.19 6.08
C VAL A 128 -4.49 -6.54 7.12
N TYR A 129 -4.86 -6.52 8.39
CA TYR A 129 -3.97 -6.83 9.51
C TYR A 129 -4.34 -8.19 10.13
N PRO A 130 -3.39 -9.12 10.35
CA PRO A 130 -3.65 -10.26 11.20
C PRO A 130 -3.62 -9.80 12.67
N ALA A 131 -4.72 -9.98 13.40
CA ALA A 131 -4.91 -9.40 14.73
C ALA A 131 -5.16 -10.44 15.84
N PRO A 132 -4.54 -10.33 17.03
CA PRO A 132 -3.61 -9.27 17.45
C PRO A 132 -2.20 -9.45 16.88
N LEU A 133 -1.41 -8.38 16.79
CA LEU A 133 -0.06 -8.38 16.23
C LEU A 133 0.86 -9.42 16.91
N GLY A 134 1.04 -9.27 18.23
CA GLY A 134 1.74 -10.22 19.09
C GLY A 134 0.76 -10.95 19.99
N LEU A 135 0.32 -12.15 19.60
CA LEU A 135 -0.40 -13.03 20.54
C LEU A 135 0.49 -13.29 21.76
N PRO A 136 -0.01 -13.20 23.01
CA PRO A 136 0.76 -13.57 24.20
C PRO A 136 1.32 -14.99 24.11
N ASP A 137 2.42 -15.27 24.81
CA ASP A 137 2.98 -16.63 24.85
C ASP A 137 1.96 -17.63 25.42
N GLY A 138 1.78 -18.76 24.73
CA GLY A 138 0.77 -19.76 25.06
C GLY A 138 -0.69 -19.40 24.71
N ALA A 139 -0.99 -18.16 24.31
CA ALA A 139 -2.34 -17.76 23.89
C ALA A 139 -2.63 -18.21 22.45
N ALA A 140 -3.30 -19.36 22.30
CA ALA A 140 -3.74 -19.84 21.00
C ALA A 140 -5.08 -19.22 20.62
N ALA A 141 -5.09 -18.33 19.62
CA ALA A 141 -6.34 -17.94 18.97
C ALA A 141 -7.01 -19.19 18.37
N LYS A 142 -8.28 -19.44 18.69
CA LYS A 142 -9.01 -20.61 18.16
C LYS A 142 -9.10 -20.60 16.63
N TYR A 143 -9.26 -19.42 16.05
CA TYR A 143 -9.50 -19.17 14.63
C TYR A 143 -8.73 -17.93 14.16
N PRO A 144 -8.44 -17.82 12.86
CA PRO A 144 -7.81 -16.62 12.32
C PRO A 144 -8.77 -15.42 12.42
N GLU A 145 -8.17 -14.25 12.63
CA GLU A 145 -8.86 -12.97 12.74
C GLU A 145 -8.06 -11.91 12.00
N TYR A 146 -8.77 -11.14 11.18
CA TYR A 146 -8.23 -10.05 10.38
C TYR A 146 -9.00 -8.77 10.64
N LEU A 147 -8.27 -7.66 10.75
CA LEU A 147 -8.85 -6.31 10.73
C LEU A 147 -8.71 -5.74 9.33
N LEU A 148 -9.81 -5.22 8.80
CA LEU A 148 -9.87 -4.51 7.55
C LEU A 148 -9.95 -3.01 7.86
N GLN A 149 -8.89 -2.27 7.54
CA GLN A 149 -8.94 -0.81 7.56
C GLN A 149 -9.60 -0.29 6.29
N CYS A 150 -10.50 0.66 6.42
CA CYS A 150 -11.10 1.42 5.31
C CYS A 150 -11.35 2.87 5.72
N ASP A 151 -11.72 3.72 4.77
CA ASP A 151 -12.25 5.05 5.11
C ASP A 151 -13.60 4.91 5.82
N ALA A 152 -13.82 5.69 6.88
CA ALA A 152 -15.03 5.68 7.68
C ALA A 152 -16.29 5.95 6.84
N ILE A 153 -16.19 6.82 5.83
CA ILE A 153 -17.29 7.11 4.89
C ILE A 153 -17.71 5.88 4.05
N PHE A 154 -16.90 4.82 4.01
CA PHE A 154 -17.15 3.61 3.23
C PHE A 154 -17.35 2.35 4.10
N VAL A 155 -17.37 2.48 5.44
CA VAL A 155 -17.49 1.34 6.35
C VAL A 155 -18.83 0.60 6.19
N GLU A 156 -19.93 1.34 6.02
CA GLU A 156 -21.28 0.80 5.84
C GLU A 156 -21.43 0.02 4.53
N PRO A 157 -21.06 0.59 3.36
CA PRO A 157 -21.00 -0.16 2.10
C PRO A 157 -20.11 -1.41 2.17
N LEU A 158 -18.95 -1.31 2.84
CA LEU A 158 -18.03 -2.44 2.97
C LEU A 158 -18.63 -3.55 3.84
N GLU A 159 -19.25 -3.22 4.97
CA GLU A 159 -19.92 -4.20 5.81
C GLU A 159 -21.04 -4.92 5.05
N HIS A 160 -21.90 -4.19 4.33
CA HIS A 160 -22.93 -4.78 3.48
C HIS A 160 -22.35 -5.70 2.40
N LEU A 161 -21.23 -5.31 1.78
CA LEU A 161 -20.53 -6.16 0.82
C LEU A 161 -20.09 -7.49 1.47
N LEU A 162 -19.51 -7.44 2.67
CA LEU A 162 -19.05 -8.63 3.37
C LEU A 162 -20.23 -9.51 3.81
N GLN A 163 -21.29 -8.93 4.37
CA GLN A 163 -22.49 -9.68 4.80
C GLN A 163 -23.16 -10.41 3.62
N ARG A 164 -23.25 -9.77 2.44
CA ARG A 164 -23.80 -10.39 1.24
C ARG A 164 -23.01 -11.63 0.78
N HIS A 165 -21.68 -11.62 0.93
CA HIS A 165 -20.84 -12.76 0.54
C HIS A 165 -20.69 -13.82 1.63
N LYS A 166 -21.18 -13.57 2.85
CA LYS A 166 -21.02 -14.46 4.01
C LYS A 166 -21.80 -15.78 3.89
N LEU A 167 -22.79 -15.88 3.00
CA LEU A 167 -23.67 -17.05 2.90
C LEU A 167 -22.87 -18.36 2.91
N LEU A 168 -23.21 -19.26 3.84
CA LEU A 168 -22.55 -20.56 4.11
C LEU A 168 -21.09 -20.50 4.59
N GLN A 169 -20.49 -19.32 4.78
CA GLN A 169 -19.13 -19.16 5.31
C GLN A 169 -19.18 -19.04 6.84
N ARG A 170 -18.30 -19.79 7.54
CA ARG A 170 -18.16 -19.74 9.00
C ARG A 170 -17.28 -18.57 9.42
N VAL A 171 -17.78 -17.36 9.22
CA VAL A 171 -17.11 -16.11 9.61
C VAL A 171 -18.04 -15.22 10.45
N LYS A 172 -17.47 -14.58 11.47
CA LYS A 172 -18.08 -13.48 12.21
C LYS A 172 -17.49 -12.18 11.66
N ILE A 173 -18.38 -11.25 11.32
CA ILE A 173 -18.05 -9.91 10.84
C ILE A 173 -18.55 -8.94 11.92
N ALA A 174 -17.72 -8.01 12.37
CA ALA A 174 -18.11 -6.99 13.34
C ALA A 174 -17.31 -5.70 13.15
N ARG A 175 -17.96 -4.54 13.26
CA ARG A 175 -17.29 -3.24 13.35
C ARG A 175 -16.45 -3.13 14.61
N ARG A 176 -15.36 -2.37 14.53
CA ARG A 176 -14.40 -2.12 15.60
C ARG A 176 -14.13 -0.63 15.71
N ASP A 177 -15.03 0.07 16.38
CA ASP A 177 -14.95 1.52 16.61
C ASP A 177 -14.05 1.86 17.81
N ASP A 178 -13.57 0.84 18.52
CA ASP A 178 -12.67 0.89 19.67
C ASP A 178 -11.18 0.94 19.28
N LEU A 179 -10.87 1.20 18.00
CA LEU A 179 -9.52 1.13 17.44
C LEU A 179 -9.13 2.45 16.79
N SER A 180 -7.82 2.73 16.79
CA SER A 180 -7.23 3.86 16.08
C SER A 180 -6.03 3.41 15.26
N VAL A 181 -5.73 4.12 14.17
CA VAL A 181 -4.54 3.87 13.37
C VAL A 181 -3.66 5.09 13.28
N TRP A 182 -2.37 4.81 13.35
CA TRP A 182 -1.30 5.78 13.40
C TRP A 182 -0.38 5.54 12.23
N HIS A 183 -0.08 6.58 11.48
CA HIS A 183 1.13 6.62 10.68
C HIS A 183 2.30 6.86 11.64
N VAL A 184 3.31 6.01 11.55
CA VAL A 184 4.53 6.10 12.33
C VAL A 184 5.73 6.01 11.40
N ALA A 185 6.73 6.87 11.58
CA ALA A 185 8.05 6.71 10.98
C ALA A 185 9.10 6.56 12.08
N ILE A 186 9.92 5.52 11.99
CA ILE A 186 10.98 5.24 12.96
C ILE A 186 12.34 5.45 12.27
N ASP A 187 12.96 6.60 12.50
CA ASP A 187 14.27 6.90 11.94
C ASP A 187 15.38 6.42 12.89
N MET A 188 15.95 5.26 12.55
CA MET A 188 17.06 4.68 13.31
C MET A 188 18.41 5.32 12.98
N ASP A 189 18.54 5.97 11.82
CA ASP A 189 19.78 6.62 11.39
C ASP A 189 20.03 7.93 12.13
N ALA A 190 18.96 8.53 12.67
CA ALA A 190 19.02 9.72 13.52
C ALA A 190 19.49 9.44 14.96
N TYR A 191 19.73 8.18 15.35
CA TYR A 191 20.39 7.86 16.62
C TYR A 191 21.92 7.83 16.47
N PRO A 192 22.67 8.50 17.37
CA PRO A 192 24.13 8.51 17.33
C PRO A 192 24.77 7.11 17.33
N GLU A 193 24.19 6.14 18.04
CA GLU A 193 24.75 4.78 18.16
C GLU A 193 24.81 4.01 16.85
N TRP A 194 24.00 4.40 15.87
CA TRP A 194 23.98 3.75 14.57
C TRP A 194 24.91 4.44 13.57
N GLU A 195 25.36 5.68 13.80
CA GLU A 195 26.21 6.45 12.88
C GLU A 195 25.76 6.34 11.41
N GLN A 196 24.44 6.41 11.15
CA GLN A 196 23.81 6.24 9.82
C GLN A 196 24.08 4.89 9.13
N SER A 197 24.44 3.85 9.91
CA SER A 197 24.70 2.51 9.41
C SER A 197 23.50 1.57 9.52
N PHE A 198 22.39 2.02 10.12
CA PHE A 198 21.20 1.20 10.21
C PHE A 198 20.52 1.11 8.83
N SER A 199 19.91 -0.03 8.54
CA SER A 199 19.13 -0.18 7.32
C SER A 199 17.90 -1.00 7.59
N TRP A 200 16.73 -0.39 7.39
CA TRP A 200 15.44 -1.09 7.44
C TRP A 200 15.38 -2.28 6.47
N ARG A 201 16.16 -2.23 5.37
CA ARG A 201 16.30 -3.37 4.46
C ARG A 201 17.01 -4.54 5.14
N SER A 202 18.17 -4.34 5.76
CA SER A 202 18.96 -5.44 6.34
C SER A 202 18.44 -5.90 7.69
N GLU A 203 18.08 -4.96 8.55
CA GLU A 203 17.77 -5.23 9.96
C GLU A 203 16.32 -5.66 10.18
N PHE A 204 15.42 -5.33 9.26
CA PHE A 204 13.99 -5.61 9.41
C PHE A 204 13.38 -6.38 8.23
N TRP A 205 13.43 -5.82 7.01
CA TRP A 205 12.75 -6.43 5.86
C TRP A 205 13.34 -7.80 5.49
N LYS A 206 14.67 -7.93 5.37
CA LYS A 206 15.33 -9.22 5.04
C LYS A 206 14.98 -10.34 6.03
N PRO A 207 15.09 -10.15 7.36
CA PRO A 207 14.61 -11.13 8.33
C PRO A 207 13.12 -11.45 8.17
N MET A 208 12.27 -10.44 8.04
CA MET A 208 10.81 -10.62 7.93
C MET A 208 10.42 -11.49 6.72
N VAL A 209 11.05 -11.27 5.56
CA VAL A 209 10.72 -12.01 4.33
C VAL A 209 11.34 -13.41 4.27
N SER A 210 12.14 -13.80 5.26
CA SER A 210 12.73 -15.14 5.37
C SER A 210 11.90 -16.12 6.22
N LEU A 211 10.77 -15.65 6.76
CA LEU A 211 9.95 -16.40 7.71
C LEU A 211 8.95 -17.28 6.97
N HIS A 212 9.07 -18.60 7.09
CA HIS A 212 8.25 -19.53 6.31
C HIS A 212 7.24 -20.34 7.16
N ASN A 213 7.12 -20.03 8.44
CA ASN A 213 6.20 -20.70 9.36
C ASN A 213 5.57 -19.72 10.35
N GLN A 214 4.47 -20.15 10.97
CA GLN A 214 3.68 -19.33 11.89
C GLN A 214 4.45 -18.93 13.17
N ASP A 215 5.28 -19.83 13.71
CA ASP A 215 5.93 -19.61 15.00
C ASP A 215 7.05 -18.57 14.87
N ASP A 216 7.85 -18.66 13.81
CA ASP A 216 8.90 -17.69 13.52
C ASP A 216 8.31 -16.31 13.15
N ALA A 217 7.20 -16.28 12.40
CA ALA A 217 6.45 -15.04 12.14
C ALA A 217 5.94 -14.38 13.42
N LEU A 218 5.38 -15.17 14.35
CA LEU A 218 4.89 -14.67 15.63
C LEU A 218 6.03 -14.22 16.55
N ARG A 219 7.14 -14.96 16.62
CA ARG A 219 8.35 -14.56 17.36
C ARG A 219 8.91 -13.25 16.83
N PHE A 220 8.96 -13.07 15.50
CA PHE A 220 9.44 -11.84 14.89
C PHE A 220 8.55 -10.63 15.26
N ALA A 221 7.23 -10.80 15.28
CA ALA A 221 6.32 -9.74 15.71
C ALA A 221 6.49 -9.36 17.18
N ARG A 222 6.64 -10.36 18.06
CA ARG A 222 6.91 -10.12 19.49
C ARG A 222 8.25 -9.44 19.70
N TRP A 223 9.28 -9.87 18.95
CA TRP A 223 10.57 -9.21 18.95
C TRP A 223 10.43 -7.73 18.55
N PHE A 224 9.70 -7.42 17.47
CA PHE A 224 9.46 -6.04 17.05
C PHE A 224 8.77 -5.22 18.15
N ILE A 225 7.71 -5.75 18.77
CA ILE A 225 7.05 -5.06 19.90
C ILE A 225 8.03 -4.85 21.05
N ALA A 226 8.76 -5.90 21.46
CA ALA A 226 9.71 -5.80 22.56
C ALA A 226 10.86 -4.82 22.27
N GLN A 227 11.28 -4.65 21.01
CA GLN A 227 12.36 -3.72 20.66
C GLN A 227 11.92 -2.28 20.52
N PHE A 228 10.70 -1.99 20.10
CA PHE A 228 10.26 -0.62 19.79
C PHE A 228 9.12 -0.11 20.68
N PHE A 229 8.35 -1.00 21.28
CA PHE A 229 7.14 -0.70 22.04
C PHE A 229 7.01 -1.61 23.27
N ALA A 230 8.12 -1.80 23.99
CA ALA A 230 8.17 -2.69 25.15
C ALA A 230 7.06 -2.35 26.17
N GLY A 231 6.26 -3.35 26.56
CA GLY A 231 5.15 -3.17 27.50
C GLY A 231 3.83 -2.71 26.88
N ALA A 232 3.75 -2.55 25.55
CA ALA A 232 2.55 -2.15 24.82
C ALA A 232 1.80 -3.32 24.15
N GLU A 233 2.11 -4.58 24.47
CA GLU A 233 1.61 -5.78 23.78
C GLU A 233 0.08 -5.85 23.75
N GLY A 234 -0.58 -5.41 24.83
CA GLY A 234 -2.04 -5.38 24.94
C GLY A 234 -2.72 -4.21 24.21
N ARG A 235 -1.95 -3.18 23.86
CA ARG A 235 -2.45 -1.96 23.19
C ARG A 235 -2.18 -1.95 21.69
N LEU A 236 -1.19 -2.72 21.21
CA LEU A 236 -0.85 -2.85 19.79
C LEU A 236 -1.61 -4.02 19.14
N VAL A 237 -2.65 -3.70 18.39
CA VAL A 237 -3.57 -4.69 17.81
C VAL A 237 -3.12 -5.15 16.42
N GLY A 238 -2.47 -4.30 15.64
CA GLY A 238 -2.02 -4.61 14.29
C GLY A 238 -0.88 -3.69 13.83
N ALA A 239 -0.08 -4.16 12.88
CA ALA A 239 0.92 -3.33 12.22
C ALA A 239 0.97 -3.64 10.72
N TYR A 240 1.24 -2.64 9.89
CA TYR A 240 1.51 -2.79 8.46
C TYR A 240 2.80 -2.03 8.13
N TYR A 241 3.76 -2.72 7.53
CA TYR A 241 5.01 -2.12 7.07
C TYR A 241 4.81 -1.56 5.66
N ASP A 242 4.76 -0.24 5.53
CA ASP A 242 4.35 0.42 4.29
C ASP A 242 5.50 0.53 3.29
N THR A 243 5.56 -0.39 2.34
CA THR A 243 6.54 -0.40 1.25
C THR A 243 5.98 0.15 -0.07
N ARG A 244 4.84 0.86 -0.05
CA ARG A 244 4.24 1.45 -1.26
C ARG A 244 5.13 2.56 -1.82
N ASN A 245 5.61 2.34 -3.04
CA ASN A 245 6.53 3.21 -3.79
C ASN A 245 7.66 3.81 -2.94
N VAL A 246 8.37 2.96 -2.19
CA VAL A 246 9.61 3.34 -1.49
C VAL A 246 10.83 2.88 -2.29
N ASP A 247 11.96 3.56 -2.08
CA ASP A 247 13.24 3.15 -2.62
C ASP A 247 13.55 1.69 -2.20
N PRO A 248 13.68 0.74 -3.14
CA PRO A 248 13.91 -0.65 -2.82
C PRO A 248 15.26 -0.88 -2.10
N THR A 249 16.24 0.01 -2.27
CA THR A 249 17.58 -0.11 -1.68
C THR A 249 17.59 0.23 -0.19
N LYS A 250 16.87 1.28 0.21
CA LYS A 250 16.74 1.72 1.62
C LYS A 250 15.65 0.96 2.36
N LYS A 251 14.56 0.62 1.65
CA LYS A 251 13.27 0.20 2.21
C LYS A 251 12.64 1.28 3.09
N SER A 252 11.44 1.00 3.58
CA SER A 252 10.63 1.96 4.32
C SER A 252 11.05 2.05 5.78
N ASN A 253 10.88 3.20 6.40
CA ASN A 253 10.86 3.35 7.85
C ASN A 253 9.43 3.59 8.38
N ILE A 254 8.42 3.45 7.51
CA ILE A 254 7.02 3.80 7.78
C ILE A 254 6.21 2.56 8.13
N PHE A 255 5.39 2.70 9.18
CA PHE A 255 4.46 1.71 9.66
C PHE A 255 3.08 2.34 9.85
N TYR A 256 2.03 1.56 9.57
CA TYR A 256 0.69 1.84 10.09
C TYR A 256 0.48 0.96 11.31
N MET A 257 0.32 1.58 12.47
CA MET A 257 0.16 0.92 13.76
C MET A 257 -1.28 1.06 14.22
N VAL A 258 -1.95 -0.05 14.53
CA VAL A 258 -3.33 -0.05 15.04
C VAL A 258 -3.29 -0.23 16.54
N THR A 259 -3.89 0.69 17.27
CA THR A 259 -3.96 0.68 18.73
C THR A 259 -5.39 0.51 19.22
N THR A 260 -5.52 0.10 20.48
CA THR A 260 -6.77 0.24 21.25
C THR A 260 -7.12 1.72 21.43
N GLY A 261 -8.41 2.00 21.67
CA GLY A 261 -8.95 3.36 21.74
C GLY A 261 -8.54 4.18 22.96
N ASP A 262 -7.94 3.56 23.98
CA ASP A 262 -7.37 4.24 25.17
C ASP A 262 -6.00 4.90 24.90
N VAL A 263 -5.44 4.71 23.70
CA VAL A 263 -4.16 5.32 23.32
C VAL A 263 -4.41 6.68 22.67
N ASP A 264 -4.13 7.75 23.41
CA ASP A 264 -4.27 9.13 22.92
C ASP A 264 -3.05 9.63 22.13
N ASP A 265 -1.86 9.11 22.41
CA ASP A 265 -0.64 9.38 21.66
C ASP A 265 0.25 8.14 21.64
N ILE A 266 0.48 7.58 20.45
CA ILE A 266 1.31 6.40 20.26
C ILE A 266 2.78 6.63 20.64
N ALA A 267 3.27 7.88 20.65
CA ALA A 267 4.63 8.18 21.08
C ALA A 267 4.87 7.78 22.55
N THR A 268 3.84 7.80 23.40
CA THR A 268 3.92 7.32 24.79
C THR A 268 4.20 5.83 24.92
N LEU A 269 3.91 5.06 23.85
CA LEU A 269 4.19 3.63 23.78
C LEU A 269 5.55 3.32 23.18
N PHE A 270 6.18 4.29 22.50
CA PHE A 270 7.45 4.09 21.82
C PHE A 270 8.59 4.09 22.85
N SER A 271 9.21 2.92 23.02
CA SER A 271 10.25 2.65 24.00
C SER A 271 11.33 1.77 23.35
N PRO A 272 12.21 2.36 22.54
CA PRO A 272 13.21 1.62 21.79
C PRO A 272 14.27 1.04 22.73
N GLN A 273 14.44 -0.28 22.73
CA GLN A 273 15.37 -1.01 23.62
C GLN A 273 16.78 -1.17 23.03
N MET A 274 16.94 -0.87 21.75
CA MET A 274 18.19 -1.06 20.99
C MET A 274 19.12 0.15 21.04
N VAL A 275 18.74 1.21 21.73
CA VAL A 275 19.47 2.49 21.81
C VAL A 275 19.48 2.95 23.25
N SER A 276 20.52 3.68 23.62
CA SER A 276 20.71 4.23 24.97
C SER A 276 20.53 5.74 25.00
N SER A 277 20.66 6.39 23.85
CA SER A 277 20.48 7.82 23.67
C SER A 277 19.01 8.19 23.75
N LYS A 278 18.79 9.46 24.07
CA LYS A 278 17.45 10.01 24.24
C LYS A 278 16.70 10.00 22.91
N THR A 279 15.51 9.44 22.91
CA THR A 279 14.60 9.49 21.77
C THR A 279 13.88 10.84 21.71
N THR A 280 13.93 11.49 20.56
CA THR A 280 13.08 12.63 20.20
C THR A 280 11.89 12.14 19.37
N ALA A 281 10.70 12.23 19.96
CA ALA A 281 9.43 11.90 19.31
C ALA A 281 8.67 13.18 18.97
N VAL A 282 8.08 13.25 17.77
CA VAL A 282 7.33 14.41 17.29
C VAL A 282 6.00 13.95 16.68
N SER A 283 4.89 14.55 17.14
CA SER A 283 3.60 14.41 16.48
C SER A 283 3.49 15.39 15.32
N VAL A 284 3.16 14.89 14.14
CA VAL A 284 3.03 15.68 12.91
C VAL A 284 1.58 15.77 12.45
N PRO A 285 1.15 16.88 11.84
CA PRO A 285 -0.21 17.02 11.32
C PRO A 285 -0.46 16.08 10.13
N TYR A 286 -1.72 15.65 9.96
CA TYR A 286 -2.12 14.75 8.87
C TYR A 286 -1.78 15.29 7.47
N THR A 287 -1.82 16.60 7.27
CA THR A 287 -1.46 17.25 5.99
C THR A 287 -0.02 16.95 5.57
N GLU A 288 0.92 16.85 6.51
CA GLU A 288 2.32 16.52 6.22
C GLU A 288 2.46 15.05 5.78
N VAL A 289 1.79 14.13 6.48
CA VAL A 289 1.74 12.71 6.12
C VAL A 289 1.10 12.51 4.74
N ARG A 290 -0.02 13.19 4.47
CA ARG A 290 -0.70 13.17 3.18
C ARG A 290 0.24 13.66 2.07
N ARG A 291 0.87 14.82 2.22
CA ARG A 291 1.86 15.35 1.26
C ARG A 291 3.01 14.39 1.00
N ALA A 292 3.56 13.78 2.04
CA ALA A 292 4.61 12.77 1.89
C ALA A 292 4.15 11.54 1.08
N ARG A 293 2.90 11.07 1.24
CA ARG A 293 2.32 10.04 0.38
C ARG A 293 2.16 10.51 -1.08
N LEU A 294 1.65 11.71 -1.29
CA LEU A 294 1.44 12.26 -2.63
C LEU A 294 2.76 12.46 -3.39
N ARG A 295 3.85 12.84 -2.71
CA ARG A 295 5.20 12.89 -3.30
C ARG A 295 5.67 11.53 -3.81
N ARG A 296 5.24 10.44 -3.16
CA ARG A 296 5.47 9.06 -3.59
C ARG A 296 4.40 8.57 -4.59
N GLY A 297 3.47 9.40 -5.05
CA GLY A 297 2.42 8.96 -5.97
C GLY A 297 1.42 7.96 -5.37
N VAL A 298 1.36 7.86 -4.03
CA VAL A 298 0.52 6.89 -3.32
C VAL A 298 -0.79 7.57 -2.93
N LEU A 299 -1.88 7.13 -3.54
CA LEU A 299 -3.25 7.48 -3.14
C LEU A 299 -3.74 6.55 -2.02
N GLU A 300 -4.63 7.04 -1.18
CA GLU A 300 -5.27 6.29 -0.11
C GLU A 300 -6.69 6.77 0.14
N GLY A 301 -7.61 5.83 0.34
CA GLY A 301 -8.99 6.12 0.68
C GLY A 301 -9.89 6.46 -0.51
N VAL A 302 -11.19 6.41 -0.25
CA VAL A 302 -12.26 6.66 -1.23
C VAL A 302 -12.31 8.13 -1.64
N SER A 303 -11.89 9.05 -0.76
CA SER A 303 -11.78 10.48 -1.09
C SER A 303 -10.80 10.76 -2.23
N GLU A 304 -9.65 10.07 -2.25
CA GLU A 304 -8.61 10.23 -3.28
C GLU A 304 -8.88 9.32 -4.50
N LEU A 305 -9.18 8.04 -4.25
CA LEU A 305 -9.37 7.03 -5.31
C LEU A 305 -10.69 7.16 -6.06
N ARG A 306 -11.72 7.72 -5.42
CA ARG A 306 -13.15 7.70 -5.78
C ARG A 306 -13.67 6.32 -6.18
N SER A 307 -14.70 5.86 -5.47
CA SER A 307 -15.31 4.56 -5.73
C SER A 307 -15.72 4.42 -7.20
N GLU A 308 -15.35 3.28 -7.80
CA GLU A 308 -15.60 2.88 -9.19
C GLU A 308 -14.99 3.80 -10.26
N ALA A 309 -14.00 4.62 -9.92
CA ALA A 309 -13.45 5.60 -10.84
C ALA A 309 -12.11 5.20 -11.47
N VAL A 310 -11.39 4.23 -10.91
CA VAL A 310 -10.04 3.80 -11.34
C VAL A 310 -9.90 2.28 -11.36
N LEU A 311 -8.98 1.78 -12.17
CA LEU A 311 -8.52 0.37 -12.15
C LEU A 311 -7.34 0.20 -11.19
N PRO A 312 -7.16 -0.97 -10.55
CA PRO A 312 -6.03 -1.21 -9.63
C PRO A 312 -4.66 -0.91 -10.25
N LEU A 313 -4.46 -1.30 -11.51
CA LEU A 313 -3.20 -1.09 -12.24
C LEU A 313 -2.97 0.38 -12.63
N GLU A 314 -4.03 1.16 -12.79
CA GLU A 314 -3.92 2.61 -13.00
C GLU A 314 -3.42 3.32 -11.74
N VAL A 315 -3.67 2.76 -10.55
CA VAL A 315 -3.22 3.30 -9.25
C VAL A 315 -2.09 2.48 -8.61
N ASN A 316 -1.27 1.82 -9.45
CA ASN A 316 0.00 1.21 -9.05
C ASN A 316 -0.07 -0.03 -8.14
N PHE A 317 -1.19 -0.73 -8.07
CA PHE A 317 -1.29 -1.92 -7.21
C PHE A 317 -0.28 -3.01 -7.59
N ASP A 318 0.04 -3.15 -8.87
CA ASP A 318 1.09 -4.06 -9.36
C ASP A 318 2.51 -3.64 -8.97
N LEU A 319 2.70 -2.37 -8.63
CA LEU A 319 3.98 -1.84 -8.13
C LEU A 319 4.07 -1.88 -6.61
N TYR A 320 3.02 -2.29 -5.91
CA TYR A 320 3.01 -2.41 -4.46
C TYR A 320 3.18 -3.88 -4.08
N GLU A 321 4.12 -4.15 -3.18
CA GLU A 321 4.47 -5.50 -2.76
C GLU A 321 3.23 -6.23 -2.21
N ASP A 322 2.88 -7.36 -2.84
CA ASP A 322 1.77 -8.24 -2.48
C ASP A 322 0.37 -7.58 -2.50
N ALA A 323 0.18 -6.45 -3.18
CA ALA A 323 -1.12 -5.74 -3.19
C ALA A 323 -2.14 -6.29 -4.19
N VAL A 324 -1.67 -6.89 -5.28
CA VAL A 324 -2.47 -7.63 -6.25
C VAL A 324 -1.71 -8.87 -6.67
N SER A 325 -2.39 -10.01 -6.69
CA SER A 325 -1.85 -11.28 -7.16
C SER A 325 -2.52 -11.67 -8.46
N PHE A 326 -1.72 -12.13 -9.43
CA PHE A 326 -2.17 -12.60 -10.74
C PHE A 326 -2.24 -14.12 -10.84
N ASP A 327 -1.76 -14.83 -9.82
CA ASP A 327 -1.64 -16.28 -9.70
C ASP A 327 -2.43 -16.86 -8.51
N LYS A 328 -3.26 -16.04 -7.84
CA LYS A 328 -4.24 -16.50 -6.86
C LYS A 328 -5.51 -17.06 -7.50
N GLY A 329 -6.30 -17.78 -6.70
CA GLY A 329 -7.65 -18.21 -7.10
C GLY A 329 -8.63 -17.04 -7.29
N CYS A 330 -9.83 -17.36 -7.78
CA CYS A 330 -10.80 -16.35 -8.20
C CYS A 330 -11.15 -15.33 -7.11
N TYR A 331 -11.12 -14.05 -7.45
CA TYR A 331 -11.67 -12.96 -6.64
C TYR A 331 -12.59 -12.04 -7.45
N VAL A 332 -13.45 -11.28 -6.74
CA VAL A 332 -14.42 -10.36 -7.38
C VAL A 332 -13.69 -9.31 -8.21
N GLY A 333 -14.08 -9.18 -9.49
CA GLY A 333 -13.55 -8.16 -10.40
C GLY A 333 -12.19 -8.49 -11.05
N GLN A 334 -11.67 -9.71 -10.89
CA GLN A 334 -10.32 -10.06 -11.38
C GLN A 334 -10.15 -10.01 -12.91
N GLU A 335 -11.19 -10.29 -13.68
CA GLU A 335 -11.10 -10.54 -15.14
C GLU A 335 -10.44 -9.38 -15.89
N LEU A 336 -10.89 -8.16 -15.62
CA LEU A 336 -10.32 -6.96 -16.26
C LEU A 336 -8.86 -6.74 -15.83
N THR A 337 -8.58 -6.88 -14.53
CA THR A 337 -7.23 -6.70 -13.98
C THR A 337 -6.24 -7.72 -14.55
N ALA A 338 -6.62 -9.01 -14.59
CA ALA A 338 -5.83 -10.09 -15.16
C ALA A 338 -5.62 -9.92 -16.66
N ARG A 339 -6.66 -9.56 -17.42
CA ARG A 339 -6.57 -9.29 -18.86
C ARG A 339 -5.67 -8.10 -19.16
N THR A 340 -5.79 -7.00 -18.43
CA THR A 340 -4.93 -5.82 -18.62
C THR A 340 -3.47 -6.15 -18.34
N HIS A 341 -3.19 -6.95 -17.30
CA HIS A 341 -1.85 -7.44 -17.01
C HIS A 341 -1.32 -8.37 -18.13
N ALA A 342 -2.08 -9.39 -18.53
CA ALA A 342 -1.64 -10.38 -19.52
C ALA A 342 -1.44 -9.80 -20.93
N THR A 343 -2.27 -8.84 -21.33
CA THR A 343 -2.17 -8.19 -22.64
C THR A 343 -1.11 -7.09 -22.69
N GLY A 344 -0.62 -6.62 -21.54
CA GLY A 344 0.28 -5.48 -21.45
C GLY A 344 -0.34 -4.13 -21.83
N VAL A 345 -1.66 -4.06 -22.07
CA VAL A 345 -2.34 -2.84 -22.56
C VAL A 345 -2.76 -1.95 -21.39
N LEU A 346 -1.82 -1.55 -20.54
CA LEU A 346 -2.03 -0.44 -19.62
C LEU A 346 -1.67 0.86 -20.34
N ARG A 347 -2.60 1.83 -20.43
CA ARG A 347 -2.36 3.07 -21.18
C ARG A 347 -2.08 4.28 -20.29
N LYS A 348 -2.54 4.25 -19.05
CA LYS A 348 -2.41 5.34 -18.08
C LYS A 348 -2.03 4.79 -16.71
N ARG A 349 -1.32 5.59 -15.92
CA ARG A 349 -0.90 5.25 -14.57
C ARG A 349 -0.79 6.51 -13.71
N CYS A 350 -1.00 6.36 -12.41
CA CYS A 350 -0.82 7.45 -11.46
C CYS A 350 0.65 7.79 -11.29
N ALA A 351 0.95 9.08 -11.36
CA ALA A 351 2.27 9.64 -11.16
C ALA A 351 2.20 10.80 -10.16
N PRO A 352 3.22 10.95 -9.29
CA PRO A 352 3.37 12.16 -8.50
C PRO A 352 3.61 13.35 -9.43
N VAL A 353 3.01 14.49 -9.10
CA VAL A 353 3.17 15.75 -9.82
C VAL A 353 3.46 16.89 -8.85
N ILE A 354 4.10 17.94 -9.35
CA ILE A 354 4.31 19.21 -8.65
C ILE A 354 3.34 20.23 -9.22
N VAL A 355 2.47 20.79 -8.39
CA VAL A 355 1.46 21.77 -8.81
C VAL A 355 1.94 23.16 -8.45
N SER A 356 2.05 24.04 -9.44
CA SER A 356 2.30 25.46 -9.20
C SER A 356 1.02 26.12 -8.72
N ASN A 357 1.12 27.05 -7.75
CA ASN A 357 -0.03 27.82 -7.26
C ASN A 357 -1.28 26.97 -6.92
N SER A 358 -1.13 26.04 -6.00
CA SER A 358 -2.15 25.04 -5.66
C SER A 358 -3.38 25.57 -4.93
N ALA A 359 -3.35 26.82 -4.43
CA ALA A 359 -4.35 27.35 -3.48
C ALA A 359 -5.79 27.27 -4.01
N SER A 360 -5.97 27.36 -5.32
CA SER A 360 -7.28 27.28 -5.97
C SER A 360 -7.70 25.86 -6.38
N LEU A 361 -6.80 24.87 -6.36
CA LEU A 361 -7.04 23.56 -6.98
C LEU A 361 -7.37 22.40 -6.02
N ASP A 362 -7.06 22.47 -4.73
CA ASP A 362 -7.17 21.31 -3.81
C ASP A 362 -8.57 20.68 -3.82
N THR A 363 -9.60 21.49 -3.54
CA THR A 363 -11.01 21.05 -3.55
C THR A 363 -11.47 20.64 -4.97
N LEU A 364 -11.01 21.36 -6.00
CA LEU A 364 -11.43 21.14 -7.39
C LEU A 364 -10.87 19.85 -7.98
N ALA A 365 -9.60 19.54 -7.73
CA ALA A 365 -8.97 18.30 -8.20
C ALA A 365 -9.71 17.08 -7.62
N THR A 366 -9.92 17.10 -6.30
CA THR A 366 -10.58 16.02 -5.57
C THR A 366 -12.07 15.87 -5.94
N SER A 367 -12.75 16.94 -6.40
CA SER A 367 -14.19 16.93 -6.74
C SER A 367 -14.53 16.79 -8.23
N SER A 368 -13.70 17.35 -9.14
CA SER A 368 -13.98 17.36 -10.59
C SER A 368 -13.03 16.53 -11.47
N ARG A 369 -11.85 16.12 -10.96
CA ARG A 369 -10.77 15.44 -11.74
C ARG A 369 -10.46 16.17 -13.05
N LEU A 370 -9.76 17.30 -12.92
CA LEU A 370 -9.42 18.21 -14.01
C LEU A 370 -8.60 17.51 -15.10
N ASP A 371 -8.95 17.77 -16.36
CA ASP A 371 -8.22 17.25 -17.52
C ASP A 371 -6.82 17.87 -17.59
N LEU A 372 -5.80 17.01 -17.70
CA LEU A 372 -4.40 17.40 -17.75
C LEU A 372 -3.95 17.50 -19.21
N TYR A 373 -3.33 18.61 -19.58
CA TYR A 373 -2.80 18.89 -20.91
C TYR A 373 -1.29 19.15 -20.86
N THR A 374 -0.60 19.07 -22.00
CA THR A 374 0.81 19.48 -22.13
C THR A 374 1.05 20.02 -23.53
N ASP A 375 1.86 21.08 -23.66
CA ASP A 375 2.37 21.56 -24.95
C ASP A 375 3.60 20.77 -25.43
N TYR A 376 4.13 19.87 -24.59
CA TYR A 376 5.24 19.00 -24.94
C TYR A 376 4.88 18.00 -26.05
N VAL A 377 5.67 18.01 -27.12
CA VAL A 377 5.52 17.08 -28.26
C VAL A 377 6.53 15.94 -28.13
N ILE A 378 6.05 14.70 -28.13
CA ILE A 378 6.90 13.51 -28.06
C ILE A 378 7.61 13.29 -29.40
N PRO A 379 8.97 13.32 -29.47
CA PRO A 379 9.73 13.31 -30.73
C PRO A 379 9.65 12.05 -31.62
N ALA A 380 8.71 11.12 -31.42
CA ALA A 380 8.63 9.86 -32.18
C ALA A 380 7.22 9.52 -32.72
N ALA A 381 6.27 10.47 -32.65
CA ALA A 381 4.96 10.34 -33.30
C ALA A 381 4.88 11.05 -34.66
N SER A 382 5.99 11.57 -35.17
CA SER A 382 6.10 12.15 -36.51
C SER A 382 6.33 11.08 -37.58
N THR A 383 5.49 10.04 -37.61
CA THR A 383 5.16 9.42 -38.89
C THR A 383 4.12 10.32 -39.53
N SER A 384 4.50 10.95 -40.65
CA SER A 384 3.60 11.69 -41.52
C SER A 384 2.26 10.94 -41.65
N PRO A 385 1.10 11.59 -41.45
CA PRO A 385 -0.17 10.91 -41.60
C PRO A 385 -0.22 10.37 -43.03
N SER A 386 -0.16 9.05 -43.21
CA SER A 386 -0.63 8.47 -44.46
C SER A 386 -2.08 8.92 -44.61
N PRO A 387 -2.50 9.42 -45.78
CA PRO A 387 -3.87 9.81 -46.00
C PRO A 387 -4.72 8.54 -45.91
N THR A 388 -5.25 8.25 -44.72
CA THR A 388 -6.33 7.28 -44.57
C THR A 388 -7.54 7.91 -45.24
N ASN A 389 -7.76 7.55 -46.50
CA ASN A 389 -8.99 7.81 -47.23
C ASN A 389 -10.11 7.03 -46.54
N SER A 390 -10.65 7.61 -45.46
CA SER A 390 -11.91 7.15 -44.90
C SER A 390 -13.02 7.65 -45.83
N PRO A 391 -13.89 6.76 -46.35
CA PRO A 391 -15.04 7.18 -47.13
C PRO A 391 -16.08 7.98 -46.31
N PHE A 392 -15.85 8.16 -45.00
CA PHE A 392 -16.66 8.97 -44.09
C PHE A 392 -15.99 10.31 -43.72
N ALA A 393 -14.90 10.70 -44.38
CA ALA A 393 -14.23 11.97 -44.10
C ALA A 393 -15.13 13.16 -44.48
N SER A 394 -15.59 13.89 -43.46
CA SER A 394 -16.32 15.15 -43.64
C SER A 394 -15.45 16.18 -44.38
N GLN A 395 -16.01 16.84 -45.39
CA GLN A 395 -15.33 17.83 -46.24
C GLN A 395 -14.90 19.11 -45.51
N ASN A 396 -15.28 19.31 -44.23
CA ASN A 396 -14.84 20.44 -43.41
C ASN A 396 -14.09 19.93 -42.17
N PRO A 397 -12.75 19.80 -42.21
CA PRO A 397 -11.97 19.41 -41.04
C PRO A 397 -12.06 20.51 -39.98
N ARG A 398 -12.87 20.29 -38.94
CA ARG A 398 -12.85 21.14 -37.73
C ARG A 398 -11.46 21.00 -37.06
N PRO A 399 -10.88 22.08 -36.52
CA PRO A 399 -9.62 22.00 -35.79
C PRO A 399 -9.76 20.96 -34.67
N ARG A 400 -8.89 19.95 -34.69
CA ARG A 400 -8.92 18.87 -33.69
C ARG A 400 -8.63 19.47 -32.32
N LYS A 401 -9.61 19.44 -31.41
CA LYS A 401 -9.41 19.84 -30.02
C LYS A 401 -8.26 19.04 -29.41
N LYS A 402 -7.33 19.74 -28.76
CA LYS A 402 -6.20 19.13 -28.05
C LYS A 402 -6.72 18.10 -27.05
N GLN A 403 -6.22 16.88 -27.13
CA GLN A 403 -6.67 15.78 -26.28
C GLN A 403 -5.93 15.81 -24.95
N PRO A 404 -6.62 15.57 -23.81
CA PRO A 404 -5.95 15.48 -22.53
C PRO A 404 -4.98 14.28 -22.50
N ILE A 405 -3.87 14.46 -21.80
CA ILE A 405 -2.89 13.40 -21.55
C ILE A 405 -3.24 12.60 -20.30
N GLY A 406 -4.16 13.10 -19.47
CA GLY A 406 -4.43 12.53 -18.17
C GLY A 406 -5.51 13.29 -17.42
N LYS A 407 -5.60 13.01 -16.12
CA LYS A 407 -6.45 13.75 -15.18
C LYS A 407 -5.71 13.99 -13.88
N LEU A 408 -5.78 15.21 -13.35
CA LEU A 408 -5.33 15.51 -12.00
C LEU A 408 -6.33 14.90 -11.00
N LEU A 409 -5.86 14.05 -10.08
CA LEU A 409 -6.74 13.30 -9.18
C LEU A 409 -6.87 13.97 -7.81
N CYS A 410 -5.75 14.43 -7.25
CA CYS A 410 -5.72 15.11 -5.95
C CYS A 410 -4.50 16.04 -5.87
N VAL A 411 -4.61 17.03 -4.99
CA VAL A 411 -3.58 18.02 -4.67
C VAL A 411 -3.60 18.26 -3.16
N ASP A 412 -2.45 18.57 -2.57
CA ASP A 412 -2.29 19.11 -1.22
C ASP A 412 -1.04 19.99 -1.21
N GLY A 413 -1.23 21.31 -1.12
CA GLY A 413 -0.14 22.24 -1.39
C GLY A 413 0.48 21.99 -2.77
N THR A 414 1.80 22.04 -2.89
CA THR A 414 2.49 21.79 -4.16
C THR A 414 2.49 20.32 -4.59
N ASP A 415 2.03 19.39 -3.75
CA ASP A 415 2.12 17.96 -3.99
C ASP A 415 0.80 17.43 -4.57
N GLY A 416 0.86 16.70 -5.67
CA GLY A 416 -0.33 16.12 -6.27
C GLY A 416 -0.07 14.76 -6.90
N VAL A 417 -1.15 14.11 -7.34
CA VAL A 417 -1.10 12.88 -8.12
C VAL A 417 -2.04 13.00 -9.31
N ALA A 418 -1.54 12.63 -10.48
CA ALA A 418 -2.29 12.63 -11.72
C ALA A 418 -2.28 11.26 -12.38
N LEU A 419 -3.40 10.88 -12.98
CA LEU A 419 -3.48 9.73 -13.89
C LEU A 419 -2.99 10.16 -15.27
N VAL A 420 -1.81 9.73 -15.69
CA VAL A 420 -1.14 10.20 -16.91
C VAL A 420 -0.94 9.05 -17.89
N LYS A 421 -1.05 9.32 -19.20
CA LYS A 421 -0.64 8.39 -20.26
C LYS A 421 0.82 7.94 -20.08
N LEU A 422 1.06 6.63 -20.16
CA LEU A 422 2.37 6.02 -19.88
C LEU A 422 3.52 6.63 -20.69
N ILE A 423 3.28 6.98 -21.95
CA ILE A 423 4.31 7.56 -22.81
C ILE A 423 4.93 8.86 -22.24
N TYR A 424 4.16 9.66 -21.48
CA TYR A 424 4.69 10.86 -20.82
C TYR A 424 5.42 10.51 -19.52
N ILE A 425 5.03 9.44 -18.82
CA ILE A 425 5.75 8.91 -17.65
C ILE A 425 7.13 8.39 -18.08
N GLU A 426 7.20 7.60 -19.15
CA GLU A 426 8.46 7.09 -19.72
C GLU A 426 9.37 8.24 -20.18
N ARG A 427 8.78 9.26 -20.79
CA ARG A 427 9.53 10.43 -21.23
C ARG A 427 10.06 11.28 -20.08
N SER A 428 9.28 11.44 -19.01
CA SER A 428 9.73 12.19 -17.81
C SER A 428 10.93 11.52 -17.14
N ARG A 429 10.96 10.18 -17.12
CA ARG A 429 12.11 9.44 -16.59
C ARG A 429 13.39 9.65 -17.40
N SER A 430 13.29 9.78 -18.72
CA SER A 430 14.44 9.83 -19.63
C SER A 430 14.93 11.25 -19.93
N CYS A 431 14.07 12.25 -19.87
CA CYS A 431 14.39 13.62 -20.33
C CYS A 431 14.12 14.71 -19.29
N GLY A 432 13.86 14.33 -18.04
CA GLY A 432 13.59 15.27 -16.95
C GLY A 432 12.12 15.70 -16.90
N SER A 433 11.88 16.81 -16.20
CA SER A 433 10.53 17.26 -15.90
C SER A 433 9.73 17.60 -17.17
N ILE A 434 8.48 17.12 -17.24
CA ILE A 434 7.53 17.49 -18.31
C ILE A 434 6.54 18.50 -17.76
N GLU A 435 6.52 19.69 -18.36
CA GLU A 435 5.52 20.70 -18.07
C GLU A 435 4.16 20.32 -18.67
N CYS A 436 3.16 20.34 -17.81
CA CYS A 436 1.75 20.11 -18.08
C CYS A 436 0.95 21.28 -17.51
N TYR A 437 -0.34 21.32 -17.77
CA TYR A 437 -1.23 22.28 -17.14
C TYR A 437 -2.65 21.73 -17.03
N VAL A 438 -3.39 22.26 -16.05
CA VAL A 438 -4.86 22.19 -16.00
C VAL A 438 -5.43 23.57 -16.23
N THR A 439 -6.65 23.65 -16.74
CA THR A 439 -7.38 24.92 -16.81
C THR A 439 -8.30 25.02 -15.61
N HIS A 440 -8.16 26.08 -14.81
CA HIS A 440 -9.06 26.33 -13.69
C HIS A 440 -10.49 26.57 -14.22
N PRO A 441 -11.51 25.83 -13.74
CA PRO A 441 -12.85 25.87 -14.31
C PRO A 441 -13.54 27.24 -14.18
N GLU A 442 -13.28 27.97 -13.10
CA GLU A 442 -13.92 29.27 -12.84
C GLU A 442 -13.17 30.45 -13.47
N THR A 443 -11.84 30.53 -13.32
CA THR A 443 -11.03 31.65 -13.84
C THR A 443 -10.55 31.48 -15.27
N GLY A 444 -10.54 30.24 -15.80
CA GLY A 444 -9.95 29.92 -17.10
C GLY A 444 -8.41 29.95 -17.12
N GLU A 445 -7.77 30.22 -15.98
CA GLU A 445 -6.31 30.30 -15.86
C GLU A 445 -5.66 28.93 -16.07
N ARG A 446 -4.52 28.90 -16.77
CA ARG A 446 -3.69 27.70 -16.86
C ARG A 446 -2.82 27.60 -15.63
N VAL A 447 -3.00 26.53 -14.86
CA VAL A 447 -2.17 26.23 -13.70
C VAL A 447 -1.07 25.24 -14.10
N PRO A 448 0.22 25.62 -14.07
CA PRO A 448 1.32 24.73 -14.44
C PRO A 448 1.48 23.55 -13.48
N ILE A 449 1.74 22.38 -14.04
CA ILE A 449 1.95 21.12 -13.32
C ILE A 449 3.15 20.41 -13.92
N TYR A 450 4.05 19.90 -13.08
CA TYR A 450 5.26 19.25 -13.53
C TYR A 450 5.24 17.76 -13.20
N ILE A 451 5.50 16.92 -14.20
CA ILE A 451 5.77 15.50 -14.01
C ILE A 451 7.29 15.33 -13.91
N ASP A 452 7.80 15.21 -12.68
CA ASP A 452 9.24 15.12 -12.39
C ASP A 452 9.57 13.78 -11.72
N LEU A 453 9.74 12.74 -12.54
CA LEU A 453 10.02 11.39 -12.06
C LEU A 453 11.51 11.15 -11.76
N GLN A 454 12.38 12.15 -11.97
CA GLN A 454 13.77 12.09 -11.52
C GLN A 454 13.83 12.40 -10.02
N ASN A 455 13.11 13.43 -9.57
CA ASN A 455 13.03 13.79 -8.16
C ASN A 455 11.91 13.07 -7.39
N ARG A 456 10.88 12.58 -8.09
CA ARG A 456 9.75 11.82 -7.51
C ARG A 456 9.54 10.49 -8.24
N PRO A 457 10.47 9.53 -8.10
CA PRO A 457 10.44 8.30 -8.86
C PRO A 457 9.19 7.47 -8.55
N ILE A 458 8.65 6.84 -9.59
CA ILE A 458 7.83 5.64 -9.44
C ILE A 458 8.79 4.47 -9.57
N HIS A 459 9.08 3.79 -8.47
CA HIS A 459 9.94 2.62 -8.47
C HIS A 459 9.24 1.46 -9.17
N LEU A 460 9.80 1.02 -10.30
CA LEU A 460 9.38 -0.20 -10.96
C LEU A 460 9.83 -1.42 -10.14
N PRO A 461 9.17 -2.59 -10.29
CA PRO A 461 9.72 -3.83 -9.78
C PRO A 461 11.08 -4.08 -10.42
N GLU A 462 12.04 -4.58 -9.64
CA GLU A 462 13.36 -5.03 -10.14
C GLU A 462 13.23 -6.12 -11.20
#